data_AF-A0A7V6X294-F1
#
_entry.id   AF-A0A7V6X294-F1
#
_cell.length_a   1.000
_cell.length_b   1.000
_cell.length_c   1.000
_cell.angle_alpha   90.00
_cell.angle_beta   90.00
_cell.angle_gamma   90.00
#
_symmetry.space_group_name_H-M   'P 1'
#
loop_
_entity.id
_entity.type
_entity.pdbx_description
1 polymer ?
#
loop_
_entity_poly.entity_id
_entity_poly.type
_entity_poly.pdbx_seq_one_letter_code
_entity_poly.pdbx_strand_id
1 'polypeptide(L)'
;KGIKEGLPAVIIISLMQGGGTLVLSQWNDGVNGFIAGLLGFIVIFILARTPWYSKPSSIAPEDTPVLMPEAEVAATGEAQGKEMGFHLAFSPYYILLALTVGILLIQPIKSFLGQWKIGIPFPATETGYGFVNAATEMYSPFSPLIHGATFLFVSAMIGYFIFNSKGYIKPGGFGRLMARTVEKCIPATIAMISLTALSVLMRNTGQAGVLAMGVGNATGQFYAFMSPFIGVLGAFMTGSNTASNILFSNFQQTTAQVTGLNQAAILGAQTAGAAAGNVICPGNVLLGTTTVGILGAEGDVLRVTLIVAIGLATVIGAAVILLI
;
A
#
# COMPACT_ATOMS: atom_id res chain seq x y z
N LYS A 1 23.75 5.47 -12.95
CA LYS A 1 24.01 4.07 -13.38
C LYS A 1 22.98 3.11 -12.77
N GLY A 2 22.79 3.13 -11.44
CA GLY A 2 21.79 2.28 -10.76
C GLY A 2 20.37 2.35 -11.30
N ILE A 3 19.85 3.54 -11.66
CA ILE A 3 18.54 3.64 -12.32
C ILE A 3 18.48 2.79 -13.59
N LYS A 4 19.51 2.83 -14.45
CA LYS A 4 19.52 2.05 -15.71
C LYS A 4 19.59 0.55 -15.47
N GLU A 5 20.29 0.10 -14.43
CA GLU A 5 20.45 -1.32 -14.08
C GLU A 5 19.18 -1.89 -13.43
N GLY A 6 18.49 -1.11 -12.60
CA GLY A 6 17.24 -1.51 -11.96
C GLY A 6 15.99 -1.33 -12.82
N LEU A 7 16.02 -0.42 -13.81
CA LEU A 7 14.84 -0.06 -14.61
C LEU A 7 14.16 -1.26 -15.30
N PRO A 8 14.88 -2.23 -15.91
CA PRO A 8 14.22 -3.38 -16.54
C PRO A 8 13.40 -4.21 -15.53
N ALA A 9 13.94 -4.51 -14.35
CA ALA A 9 13.21 -5.20 -13.29
C ALA A 9 11.98 -4.39 -12.85
N VAL A 10 12.15 -3.08 -12.63
CA VAL A 10 11.02 -2.19 -12.26
C VAL A 10 9.92 -2.25 -13.32
N ILE A 11 10.25 -2.11 -14.60
CA ILE A 11 9.27 -2.16 -15.70
C ILE A 11 8.55 -3.52 -15.73
N ILE A 12 9.28 -4.63 -15.66
CA ILE A 12 8.68 -5.97 -15.73
C ILE A 12 7.75 -6.20 -14.53
N ILE A 13 8.20 -5.88 -13.32
CA ILE A 13 7.39 -6.03 -12.10
C ILE A 13 6.17 -5.12 -12.15
N SER A 14 6.34 -3.85 -12.53
CA SER A 14 5.23 -2.88 -12.63
C SER A 14 4.22 -3.27 -13.72
N LEU A 15 4.65 -3.77 -14.88
CA LEU A 15 3.75 -4.26 -15.92
C LEU A 15 2.98 -5.51 -15.47
N MET A 16 3.64 -6.43 -14.78
CA MET A 16 3.00 -7.64 -14.28
C MET A 16 2.03 -7.35 -13.15
N GLN A 17 2.40 -6.52 -12.19
CA GLN A 17 1.52 -6.10 -11.10
C GLN A 17 0.40 -5.20 -11.61
N GLY A 18 0.71 -4.14 -12.35
CA GLY A 18 -0.29 -3.19 -12.86
C GLY A 18 -1.21 -3.80 -13.91
N GLY A 19 -0.65 -4.51 -14.89
CA GLY A 19 -1.43 -5.24 -15.90
C GLY A 19 -2.23 -6.38 -15.31
N GLY A 20 -1.65 -7.15 -14.38
CA GLY A 20 -2.38 -8.15 -13.59
C GLY A 20 -3.55 -7.50 -12.83
N THR A 21 -3.30 -6.31 -12.25
CA THR A 21 -4.34 -5.57 -11.53
C THR A 21 -5.49 -5.13 -12.45
N LEU A 22 -5.17 -4.69 -13.66
CA LEU A 22 -6.14 -4.27 -14.67
C LEU A 22 -7.00 -5.42 -15.19
N VAL A 23 -6.42 -6.59 -15.41
CA VAL A 23 -7.14 -7.77 -15.91
C VAL A 23 -8.03 -8.36 -14.82
N LEU A 24 -7.51 -8.50 -13.60
CA LEU A 24 -8.20 -9.17 -12.50
C LEU A 24 -9.30 -8.30 -11.86
N SER A 25 -9.22 -6.97 -12.00
CA SER A 25 -10.29 -6.05 -11.55
C SER A 25 -11.64 -6.34 -12.22
N GLN A 26 -11.63 -6.96 -13.41
CA GLN A 26 -12.87 -7.32 -14.12
C GLN A 26 -13.67 -8.42 -13.40
N TRP A 27 -13.06 -9.17 -12.48
CA TRP A 27 -13.70 -10.30 -11.78
C TRP A 27 -13.92 -10.06 -10.30
N ASN A 28 -12.91 -9.58 -9.56
CA ASN A 28 -13.02 -9.41 -8.10
C ASN A 28 -11.93 -8.47 -7.55
N ASP A 29 -12.34 -7.27 -7.14
CA ASP A 29 -11.44 -6.25 -6.56
C ASP A 29 -10.69 -6.73 -5.31
N GLY A 30 -11.30 -7.60 -4.49
CA GLY A 30 -10.70 -8.08 -3.25
C GLY A 30 -9.55 -9.08 -3.47
N VAL A 31 -9.66 -9.90 -4.52
CA VAL A 31 -8.63 -10.90 -4.86
C VAL A 31 -7.59 -10.33 -5.82
N ASN A 32 -7.98 -9.31 -6.59
CA ASN A 32 -7.15 -8.61 -7.55
C ASN A 32 -5.77 -8.23 -7.00
N GLY A 33 -5.72 -7.38 -5.97
CA GLY A 33 -4.45 -6.88 -5.42
C GLY A 33 -3.56 -7.99 -4.84
N PHE A 34 -4.16 -9.04 -4.28
CA PHE A 34 -3.42 -10.19 -3.76
C PHE A 34 -2.75 -11.00 -4.86
N ILE A 35 -3.51 -11.38 -5.91
CA ILE A 35 -2.95 -12.17 -7.03
C ILE A 35 -1.92 -11.35 -7.79
N ALA A 36 -2.19 -10.07 -8.08
CA ALA A 36 -1.23 -9.18 -8.74
C ALA A 36 0.08 -9.07 -7.94
N GLY A 37 -0.01 -8.93 -6.61
CA GLY A 37 1.15 -8.95 -5.72
C GLY A 37 1.93 -10.27 -5.79
N LEU A 38 1.24 -11.41 -5.78
CA LEU A 38 1.84 -12.74 -5.87
C LEU A 38 2.53 -12.97 -7.22
N LEU A 39 1.94 -12.52 -8.32
CA LEU A 39 2.57 -12.52 -9.64
C LEU A 39 3.85 -11.69 -9.64
N GLY A 40 3.82 -10.49 -9.06
CA GLY A 40 5.03 -9.67 -8.89
C GLY A 40 6.13 -10.38 -8.09
N PHE A 41 5.76 -11.09 -7.03
CA PHE A 41 6.70 -11.87 -6.22
C PHE A 41 7.33 -13.03 -7.03
N ILE A 42 6.52 -13.78 -7.78
CA ILE A 42 7.01 -14.85 -8.67
C ILE A 42 7.97 -14.28 -9.71
N VAL A 43 7.64 -13.12 -10.30
CA VAL A 43 8.48 -12.44 -11.28
C VAL A 43 9.81 -12.02 -10.68
N ILE A 44 9.83 -11.45 -9.47
CA ILE A 44 11.06 -11.12 -8.76
C ILE A 44 11.93 -12.37 -8.58
N PHE A 45 11.34 -13.49 -8.17
CA PHE A 45 12.07 -14.74 -7.98
C PHE A 45 12.67 -15.29 -9.28
N ILE A 46 11.91 -15.23 -10.37
CA ILE A 46 12.39 -15.61 -11.71
C ILE A 46 13.54 -14.69 -12.12
N LEU A 47 13.36 -13.37 -12.02
CA LEU A 47 14.37 -12.37 -12.36
C LEU A 47 15.67 -12.58 -11.58
N ALA A 48 15.59 -12.85 -10.27
CA ALA A 48 16.75 -13.13 -9.42
C ALA A 48 17.55 -14.36 -9.87
N ARG A 49 16.91 -15.33 -10.55
CA ARG A 49 17.57 -16.50 -11.13
C ARG A 49 18.06 -16.30 -12.56
N THR A 50 17.72 -15.18 -13.21
CA THR A 50 18.22 -14.87 -14.56
C THR A 50 19.63 -14.29 -14.53
N PRO A 51 20.43 -14.48 -15.59
CA PRO A 51 21.79 -13.93 -15.67
C PRO A 51 21.89 -12.40 -15.58
N TRP A 52 20.76 -11.70 -15.70
CA TRP A 52 20.67 -10.23 -15.62
C TRP A 52 20.79 -9.72 -14.18
N TYR A 53 20.34 -10.51 -13.21
CA TYR A 53 20.30 -10.12 -11.79
C TYR A 53 20.96 -11.12 -10.84
N SER A 54 21.43 -12.26 -11.36
CA SER A 54 22.20 -13.24 -10.59
C SER A 54 23.69 -12.91 -10.49
N LYS A 55 24.14 -11.82 -11.11
CA LYS A 55 25.53 -11.35 -11.08
C LYS A 55 25.66 -10.15 -10.15
N PRO A 56 26.83 -9.94 -9.52
CA PRO A 56 27.10 -8.71 -8.78
C PRO A 56 26.81 -7.48 -9.64
N SER A 57 26.38 -6.40 -9.00
CA SER A 57 26.04 -5.18 -9.71
C SER A 57 27.22 -4.67 -10.54
N SER A 58 26.92 -4.02 -11.66
CA SER A 58 27.93 -3.34 -12.47
C SER A 58 28.53 -2.10 -11.78
N ILE A 59 27.97 -1.71 -10.62
CA ILE A 59 28.42 -0.62 -9.76
C ILE A 59 29.47 -1.16 -8.78
N ALA A 60 30.60 -0.47 -8.66
CA ALA A 60 31.69 -0.91 -7.80
C ALA A 60 31.27 -0.92 -6.32
N PRO A 61 31.66 -1.93 -5.53
CA PRO A 61 31.36 -2.01 -4.08
C PRO A 61 31.86 -0.79 -3.29
N GLU A 62 32.96 -0.17 -3.74
CA GLU A 62 33.55 1.04 -3.17
C GLU A 62 32.59 2.25 -3.22
N ASP A 63 31.64 2.26 -4.17
CA ASP A 63 30.63 3.29 -4.33
C ASP A 63 29.30 2.94 -3.62
N THR A 64 29.17 1.74 -3.04
CA THR A 64 27.92 1.25 -2.41
C THR A 64 28.19 0.26 -1.25
N PRO A 65 28.19 0.72 0.00
CA PRO A 65 28.43 -0.11 1.20
C PRO A 65 27.44 -1.29 1.41
N VAL A 66 26.35 -1.37 0.64
CA VAL A 66 25.30 -2.40 0.79
C VAL A 66 25.50 -3.61 -0.10
N LEU A 67 26.23 -3.45 -1.19
CA LEU A 67 26.49 -4.53 -2.13
C LEU A 67 27.75 -5.31 -1.73
N MET A 68 28.07 -5.33 -0.43
CA MET A 68 29.10 -6.23 0.10
C MET A 68 28.63 -7.68 -0.12
N PRO A 69 29.48 -8.58 -0.63
CA PRO A 69 29.13 -9.98 -0.85
C PRO A 69 28.64 -10.63 0.46
N GLU A 70 27.63 -11.50 0.36
CA GLU A 70 27.07 -12.29 1.49
C GLU A 70 28.14 -13.01 2.34
N ALA A 71 29.32 -13.25 1.78
CA ALA A 71 30.48 -13.84 2.46
C ALA A 71 31.00 -13.02 3.66
N GLU A 72 30.85 -11.68 3.67
CA GLU A 72 31.30 -10.84 4.80
C GLU A 72 30.22 -10.70 5.90
N VAL A 73 28.94 -10.80 5.55
CA VAL A 73 27.83 -10.83 6.52
C VAL A 73 27.83 -12.16 7.28
N ALA A 74 28.14 -13.27 6.60
CA ALA A 74 28.28 -14.60 7.22
C ALA A 74 29.38 -14.67 8.30
N ALA A 75 30.37 -13.77 8.27
CA ALA A 75 31.44 -13.70 9.27
C ALA A 75 30.98 -13.10 10.63
N THR A 76 29.78 -12.51 10.71
CA THR A 76 29.25 -11.91 11.96
C THR A 76 28.56 -12.92 12.90
N GLY A 77 28.54 -14.21 12.56
CA GLY A 77 28.19 -15.28 13.52
C GLY A 77 26.70 -15.43 13.85
N GLU A 78 25.79 -14.72 13.18
CA GLU A 78 24.34 -14.88 13.40
C GLU A 78 23.69 -15.79 12.35
N ALA A 79 23.90 -17.11 12.44
CA ALA A 79 22.93 -18.10 11.92
C ALA A 79 23.29 -19.54 12.33
N GLN A 80 23.13 -19.89 13.61
CA GLN A 80 22.91 -21.28 14.00
C GLN A 80 21.44 -21.47 14.39
N GLY A 81 20.56 -21.27 13.42
CA GLY A 81 19.16 -21.68 13.48
C GLY A 81 18.98 -22.99 12.72
N LYS A 82 18.06 -23.85 13.17
CA LYS A 82 17.64 -25.02 12.39
C LYS A 82 17.11 -24.52 11.05
N GLU A 83 17.69 -24.93 9.93
CA GLU A 83 17.21 -24.54 8.61
C GLU A 83 15.73 -24.96 8.47
N MET A 84 14.91 -24.02 8.01
CA MET A 84 13.48 -24.25 7.83
C MET A 84 13.25 -24.64 6.38
N GLY A 85 12.62 -25.80 6.17
CA GLY A 85 12.24 -26.24 4.83
C GLY A 85 11.29 -25.22 4.17
N PHE A 86 11.45 -25.03 2.87
CA PHE A 86 10.71 -24.03 2.08
C PHE A 86 9.20 -24.05 2.34
N HIS A 87 8.55 -25.22 2.23
CA HIS A 87 7.11 -25.34 2.43
C HIS A 87 6.66 -25.00 3.86
N LEU A 88 7.53 -25.24 4.84
CA LEU A 88 7.25 -24.88 6.22
C LEU A 88 7.32 -23.37 6.40
N ALA A 89 8.37 -22.72 5.89
CA ALA A 89 8.50 -21.26 5.94
C ALA A 89 7.32 -20.53 5.27
N PHE A 90 6.81 -21.10 4.18
CA PHE A 90 5.68 -20.53 3.42
C PHE A 90 4.30 -20.97 3.92
N SER A 91 4.20 -21.81 4.96
CA SER A 91 2.91 -22.34 5.41
C SER A 91 1.87 -21.27 5.79
N PRO A 92 2.23 -20.14 6.47
CA PRO A 92 1.25 -19.09 6.76
C PRO A 92 0.68 -18.47 5.47
N TYR A 93 1.52 -18.26 4.45
CA TYR A 93 1.10 -17.70 3.17
C TYR A 93 0.16 -18.64 2.41
N TYR A 94 0.42 -19.95 2.43
CA TYR A 94 -0.51 -20.93 1.86
C TYR A 94 -1.87 -20.92 2.57
N ILE A 95 -1.88 -20.76 3.90
CA ILE A 95 -3.12 -20.63 4.68
C ILE A 95 -3.85 -19.33 4.31
N LEU A 96 -3.13 -18.22 4.22
CA LEU A 96 -3.71 -16.93 3.82
C LEU A 96 -4.33 -17.01 2.41
N LEU A 97 -3.61 -17.63 1.47
CA LEU A 97 -4.10 -17.88 0.11
C LEU A 97 -5.37 -18.74 0.15
N ALA A 98 -5.37 -19.85 0.89
CA ALA A 98 -6.50 -20.75 1.00
C ALA A 98 -7.74 -20.07 1.59
N LEU A 99 -7.57 -19.27 2.65
CA LEU A 99 -8.66 -18.49 3.26
C LEU A 99 -9.20 -17.44 2.28
N THR A 100 -8.31 -16.70 1.63
CA THR A 100 -8.70 -15.62 0.70
C THR A 100 -9.45 -16.17 -0.50
N VAL A 101 -8.91 -17.20 -1.17
CA VAL A 101 -9.54 -17.82 -2.34
C VAL A 101 -10.80 -18.59 -1.93
N GLY A 102 -10.74 -19.39 -0.88
CA GLY A 102 -11.87 -20.22 -0.42
C GLY A 102 -13.05 -19.41 0.07
N ILE A 103 -12.83 -18.26 0.71
CA ILE A 103 -13.91 -17.44 1.27
C ILE A 103 -14.35 -16.34 0.30
N LEU A 104 -13.43 -15.57 -0.30
CA LEU A 104 -13.80 -14.38 -1.08
C LEU A 104 -14.14 -14.66 -2.54
N LEU A 105 -13.63 -15.75 -3.11
CA LEU A 105 -13.84 -16.07 -4.52
C LEU A 105 -15.11 -16.89 -4.73
N ILE A 106 -15.54 -17.66 -3.73
CA ILE A 106 -16.76 -18.46 -3.76
C ILE A 106 -17.94 -17.60 -3.27
N GLN A 107 -18.68 -17.02 -4.21
CA GLN A 107 -19.78 -16.06 -3.94
C GLN A 107 -20.82 -16.55 -2.91
N PRO A 108 -21.27 -17.83 -2.93
CA PRO A 108 -22.17 -18.34 -1.90
C PRO A 108 -21.58 -18.28 -0.48
N ILE A 109 -20.30 -18.63 -0.32
CA ILE A 109 -19.61 -18.63 0.98
C ILE A 109 -19.42 -17.19 1.46
N LYS A 110 -18.92 -16.31 0.59
CA LYS A 110 -18.75 -14.88 0.88
C LYS A 110 -20.06 -14.25 1.34
N SER A 111 -21.14 -14.51 0.61
CA SER A 111 -22.46 -13.94 0.90
C SER A 111 -23.00 -14.44 2.24
N PHE A 112 -22.84 -15.73 2.55
CA PHE A 112 -23.26 -16.32 3.82
C PHE A 112 -22.47 -15.76 5.01
N LEU A 113 -21.13 -15.79 4.94
CA LEU A 113 -20.27 -15.29 6.01
C LEU A 113 -20.36 -13.76 6.17
N GLY A 114 -20.66 -13.05 5.08
CA GLY A 114 -20.85 -11.59 5.05
C GLY A 114 -22.16 -11.10 5.66
N GLN A 115 -23.07 -11.98 6.07
CA GLN A 115 -24.31 -11.59 6.76
C GLN A 115 -24.02 -11.01 8.14
N TRP A 116 -22.97 -11.49 8.80
CA TRP A 116 -22.62 -11.02 10.13
C TRP A 116 -21.78 -9.75 10.04
N LYS A 117 -22.41 -8.63 10.43
CA LYS A 117 -21.82 -7.29 10.41
C LYS A 117 -22.02 -6.60 11.76
N ILE A 118 -21.04 -5.79 12.12
CA ILE A 118 -21.03 -4.99 13.34
C ILE A 118 -20.80 -3.55 12.90
N GLY A 119 -21.68 -2.64 13.30
CA GLY A 119 -21.45 -1.22 13.15
C GLY A 119 -22.11 -0.45 14.28
N ILE A 120 -21.67 0.78 14.47
CA ILE A 120 -22.16 1.64 15.53
C ILE A 120 -23.21 2.59 14.92
N PRO A 121 -24.37 2.79 15.58
CA PRO A 121 -25.34 3.77 15.12
C PRO A 121 -24.79 5.19 15.33
N PHE A 122 -25.01 6.04 14.34
CA PHE A 122 -24.69 7.46 14.40
C PHE A 122 -25.96 8.29 14.15
N PRO A 123 -26.27 9.27 15.02
CA PRO A 123 -27.42 10.13 14.83
C PRO A 123 -27.20 11.07 13.64
N ALA A 124 -28.29 11.70 13.20
CA ALA A 124 -28.20 12.77 12.22
C ALA A 124 -27.37 13.93 12.80
N THR A 125 -26.56 14.55 11.96
CA THR A 125 -25.77 15.74 12.33
C THR A 125 -25.95 16.81 11.29
N GLU A 126 -25.92 18.07 11.72
CA GLU A 126 -26.00 19.22 10.84
C GLU A 126 -24.93 20.24 11.25
N THR A 127 -24.23 20.80 10.28
CA THR A 127 -23.27 21.88 10.53
C THR A 127 -23.93 23.25 10.44
N GLY A 128 -23.29 24.28 11.01
CA GLY A 128 -23.73 25.67 10.84
C GLY A 128 -23.73 26.19 9.39
N TYR A 129 -23.18 25.41 8.44
CA TYR A 129 -23.24 25.68 7.00
C TYR A 129 -24.39 24.93 6.30
N GLY A 130 -25.29 24.28 7.04
CA GLY A 130 -26.41 23.50 6.51
C GLY A 130 -26.00 22.16 5.90
N PHE A 131 -24.81 21.65 6.24
CA PHE A 131 -24.39 20.32 5.77
C PHE A 131 -24.99 19.25 6.68
N VAL A 132 -25.97 18.52 6.14
CA VAL A 132 -26.73 17.50 6.87
C VAL A 132 -26.19 16.11 6.57
N ASN A 133 -25.78 15.38 7.60
CA ASN A 133 -25.54 13.94 7.54
C ASN A 133 -26.77 13.23 8.11
N ALA A 134 -27.39 12.37 7.30
CA ALA A 134 -28.51 11.56 7.76
C ALA A 134 -28.08 10.58 8.87
N ALA A 135 -29.01 10.24 9.76
CA ALA A 135 -28.80 9.19 10.74
C ALA A 135 -28.52 7.85 10.05
N THR A 136 -27.63 7.04 10.63
CA THR A 136 -27.35 5.70 10.14
C THR A 136 -27.26 4.72 11.29
N GLU A 137 -28.02 3.63 11.20
CA GLU A 137 -28.03 2.57 12.22
C GLU A 137 -26.72 1.79 12.27
N MET A 138 -26.00 1.73 11.15
CA MET A 138 -24.77 0.95 11.03
C MET A 138 -23.75 1.73 10.21
N TYR A 139 -23.10 2.72 10.83
CA TYR A 139 -22.07 3.51 10.16
C TYR A 139 -20.85 2.65 9.83
N SER A 140 -20.49 2.57 8.54
CA SER A 140 -19.32 1.84 8.03
C SER A 140 -19.17 0.42 8.61
N PRO A 141 -20.13 -0.50 8.34
CA PRO A 141 -20.20 -1.81 8.98
C PRO A 141 -18.94 -2.65 8.75
N PHE A 142 -18.37 -3.15 9.84
CA PHE A 142 -17.28 -4.13 9.83
C PHE A 142 -17.88 -5.54 9.67
N SER A 143 -17.35 -6.33 8.72
CA SER A 143 -17.80 -7.71 8.43
C SER A 143 -16.67 -8.70 8.76
N PRO A 144 -16.50 -9.14 10.01
CA PRO A 144 -15.27 -9.78 10.47
C PRO A 144 -14.90 -11.05 9.68
N LEU A 145 -15.89 -11.85 9.29
CA LEU A 145 -15.68 -13.17 8.66
C LEU A 145 -15.24 -13.10 7.20
N ILE A 146 -15.39 -11.94 6.56
CA ILE A 146 -14.95 -11.70 5.17
C ILE A 146 -13.89 -10.61 5.09
N HIS A 147 -13.42 -10.10 6.24
CA HIS A 147 -12.45 -9.02 6.29
C HIS A 147 -11.02 -9.56 6.13
N GLY A 148 -10.24 -8.97 5.22
CA GLY A 148 -8.88 -9.42 4.94
C GLY A 148 -7.94 -9.42 6.16
N ALA A 149 -8.12 -8.46 7.09
CA ALA A 149 -7.36 -8.43 8.34
C ALA A 149 -7.57 -9.69 9.20
N THR A 150 -8.79 -10.25 9.21
CA THR A 150 -9.10 -11.48 9.93
C THR A 150 -8.36 -12.66 9.32
N PHE A 151 -8.29 -12.76 7.99
CA PHE A 151 -7.54 -13.84 7.33
C PHE A 151 -6.06 -13.76 7.60
N LEU A 152 -5.49 -12.54 7.60
CA LEU A 152 -4.09 -12.32 7.97
C LEU A 152 -3.83 -12.74 9.42
N PHE A 153 -4.69 -12.34 10.34
CA PHE A 153 -4.56 -12.70 11.76
C PHE A 153 -4.68 -14.22 11.98
N VAL A 154 -5.69 -14.85 11.39
CA VAL A 154 -5.89 -16.31 11.48
C VAL A 154 -4.73 -17.08 10.85
N SER A 155 -4.26 -16.66 9.67
CA SER A 155 -3.08 -17.22 9.02
C SER A 155 -1.84 -17.12 9.91
N ALA A 156 -1.58 -15.95 10.51
CA ALA A 156 -0.45 -15.74 11.40
C ALA A 156 -0.54 -16.59 12.67
N MET A 157 -1.74 -16.72 13.25
CA MET A 157 -1.98 -17.56 14.42
C MET A 157 -1.75 -19.04 14.13
N ILE A 158 -2.29 -19.56 13.01
CA ILE A 158 -2.05 -20.94 12.61
C ILE A 158 -0.55 -21.16 12.30
N GLY A 159 0.08 -20.20 11.63
CA GLY A 159 1.53 -20.18 11.38
C GLY A 159 2.34 -20.29 12.67
N TYR A 160 1.98 -19.50 13.69
CA TYR A 160 2.58 -19.58 15.02
C TYR A 160 2.48 -20.98 15.61
N PHE A 161 1.31 -21.62 15.58
CA PHE A 161 1.14 -22.98 16.10
C PHE A 161 1.98 -24.02 15.33
N ILE A 162 2.05 -23.90 14.01
CA ILE A 162 2.90 -24.76 13.16
C ILE A 162 4.37 -24.61 13.57
N PHE A 163 4.88 -23.39 13.66
CA PHE A 163 6.29 -23.13 14.03
C PHE A 163 6.60 -23.54 15.47
N ASN A 164 5.67 -23.33 16.40
CA ASN A 164 5.80 -23.76 17.77
C ASN A 164 5.86 -25.30 17.89
N SER A 165 4.96 -26.01 17.20
CA SER A 165 4.92 -27.49 17.20
C SER A 165 6.20 -28.14 16.65
N LYS A 166 6.92 -27.43 15.77
CA LYS A 166 8.17 -27.88 15.15
C LYS A 166 9.43 -27.43 15.90
N GLY A 167 9.27 -26.72 17.02
CA GLY A 167 10.37 -26.28 17.88
C GLY A 167 11.11 -25.04 17.39
N TYR A 168 10.55 -24.26 16.47
CA TYR A 168 11.16 -23.00 15.99
C TYR A 168 10.91 -21.82 16.94
N ILE A 169 9.99 -21.96 17.90
CA ILE A 169 9.65 -20.91 18.86
C ILE A 169 10.19 -21.29 20.25
N LYS A 170 11.03 -20.42 20.81
CA LYS A 170 11.58 -20.59 22.16
C LYS A 170 10.47 -20.48 23.22
N PRO A 171 10.62 -21.10 24.40
CA PRO A 171 9.70 -20.91 25.52
C PRO A 171 9.49 -19.42 25.84
N GLY A 172 8.24 -18.99 26.04
CA GLY A 172 7.89 -17.57 26.20
C GLY A 172 7.91 -16.75 24.90
N GLY A 173 8.11 -17.40 23.75
CA GLY A 173 8.18 -16.75 22.44
C GLY A 173 6.88 -16.08 22.01
N PHE A 174 5.72 -16.60 22.43
CA PHE A 174 4.41 -15.98 22.13
C PHE A 174 4.30 -14.55 22.66
N GLY A 175 4.53 -14.36 23.97
CA GLY A 175 4.41 -13.04 24.60
C GLY A 175 5.38 -12.03 23.99
N ARG A 176 6.61 -12.46 23.69
CA ARG A 176 7.61 -11.62 23.01
C ARG A 176 7.18 -11.26 21.59
N LEU A 177 6.64 -12.21 20.83
CA LEU A 177 6.15 -11.99 19.47
C LEU A 177 4.98 -10.99 19.47
N MET A 178 4.01 -11.19 20.37
CA MET A 178 2.86 -10.30 20.50
C MET A 178 3.30 -8.89 20.93
N ALA A 179 4.17 -8.76 21.93
CA ALA A 179 4.69 -7.47 22.38
C ALA A 179 5.39 -6.71 21.24
N ARG A 180 6.31 -7.37 20.52
CA ARG A 180 6.99 -6.77 19.36
C ARG A 180 6.02 -6.41 18.23
N THR A 181 4.97 -7.21 18.01
CA THR A 181 3.96 -6.93 16.99
C THR A 181 3.18 -5.67 17.35
N VAL A 182 2.70 -5.59 18.60
CA VAL A 182 1.98 -4.41 19.11
C VAL A 182 2.85 -3.16 19.04
N GLU A 183 4.09 -3.24 19.53
CA GLU A 183 5.06 -2.14 19.50
C GLU A 183 5.28 -1.60 18.07
N LYS A 184 5.45 -2.49 17.09
CA LYS A 184 5.61 -2.10 15.68
C LYS A 184 4.32 -1.56 15.04
N CYS A 185 3.16 -2.03 15.47
CA CYS A 185 1.87 -1.63 14.92
C CYS A 185 1.34 -0.32 15.51
N ILE A 186 1.73 0.07 16.73
CA ILE A 186 1.21 1.27 17.41
C ILE A 186 1.37 2.55 16.56
N PRO A 187 2.57 2.91 16.04
CA PRO A 187 2.73 4.16 15.29
C PRO A 187 1.85 4.22 14.04
N ALA A 188 1.80 3.11 13.28
CA ALA A 188 0.96 3.00 12.10
C ALA A 188 -0.54 3.08 12.47
N THR A 189 -0.94 2.48 13.59
CA THR A 189 -2.33 2.49 14.06
C THR A 189 -2.78 3.89 14.48
N ILE A 190 -1.95 4.60 15.25
CA ILE A 190 -2.23 5.99 15.65
C ILE A 190 -2.38 6.86 14.41
N ALA A 191 -1.44 6.78 13.47
CA ALA A 191 -1.52 7.53 12.21
C ALA A 191 -2.81 7.21 11.44
N MET A 192 -3.14 5.93 11.26
CA MET A 192 -4.34 5.52 10.54
C MET A 192 -5.64 6.00 11.21
N ILE A 193 -5.72 5.94 12.55
CA ILE A 193 -6.88 6.45 13.29
C ILE A 193 -7.00 7.97 13.12
N SER A 194 -5.91 8.72 13.32
CA SER A 194 -5.92 10.18 13.21
C SER A 194 -6.27 10.65 11.80
N LEU A 195 -5.69 10.04 10.77
CA LEU A 195 -5.95 10.43 9.38
C LEU A 195 -7.37 10.05 8.93
N THR A 196 -7.87 8.88 9.36
CA THR A 196 -9.24 8.46 9.06
C THR A 196 -10.25 9.36 9.79
N ALA A 197 -9.99 9.68 11.05
CA ALA A 197 -10.84 10.59 11.83
C ALA A 197 -10.88 11.99 11.19
N LEU A 198 -9.72 12.53 10.78
CA LEU A 198 -9.65 13.81 10.07
C LEU A 198 -10.40 13.76 8.74
N SER A 199 -10.20 12.71 7.93
CA SER A 199 -10.90 12.53 6.65
C SER A 199 -12.43 12.48 6.82
N VAL A 200 -12.90 11.68 7.79
CA VAL A 200 -14.32 11.60 8.12
C VAL A 200 -14.86 12.94 8.63
N LEU A 201 -14.09 13.67 9.43
CA LEU A 201 -14.46 15.00 9.91
C LEU A 201 -14.57 15.99 8.74
N MET A 202 -13.58 16.05 7.86
CA MET A 202 -13.60 16.93 6.68
C MET A 202 -14.79 16.63 5.76
N ARG A 203 -15.12 15.34 5.58
CA ARG A 203 -16.29 14.91 4.81
C ARG A 203 -17.58 15.33 5.49
N ASN A 204 -17.78 14.90 6.74
CA ASN A 204 -19.06 15.06 7.44
C ASN A 204 -19.31 16.53 7.85
N THR A 205 -18.27 17.36 7.92
CA THR A 205 -18.44 18.81 8.15
C THR A 205 -18.63 19.63 6.87
N GLY A 206 -18.55 18.99 5.69
CA GLY A 206 -18.67 19.67 4.39
C GLY A 206 -17.40 20.39 3.91
N GLN A 207 -16.31 20.40 4.69
CA GLN A 207 -15.04 21.03 4.31
C GLN A 207 -14.49 20.48 2.99
N ALA A 208 -14.53 19.15 2.82
CA ALA A 208 -14.10 18.50 1.58
C ALA A 208 -14.92 18.98 0.37
N GLY A 209 -16.23 19.20 0.56
CA GLY A 209 -17.13 19.71 -0.47
C GLY A 209 -16.85 21.16 -0.85
N VAL A 210 -16.61 22.04 0.12
CA VAL A 210 -16.27 23.45 -0.14
C VAL A 210 -14.96 23.57 -0.92
N LEU A 211 -13.93 22.82 -0.51
CA LEU A 211 -12.66 22.77 -1.24
C LEU A 211 -12.85 22.23 -2.66
N ALA A 212 -13.63 21.16 -2.81
CA ALA A 212 -13.92 20.56 -4.10
C ALA A 212 -14.65 21.51 -5.04
N MET A 213 -15.63 22.27 -4.54
CA MET A 213 -16.32 23.30 -5.32
C MET A 213 -15.37 24.41 -5.78
N GLY A 214 -14.54 24.92 -4.87
CA GLY A 214 -13.56 25.97 -5.21
C GLY A 214 -12.56 25.51 -6.27
N VAL A 215 -11.93 24.35 -6.06
CA VAL A 215 -10.94 23.80 -6.99
C VAL A 215 -11.58 23.38 -8.31
N GLY A 216 -12.72 22.68 -8.24
CA GLY A 216 -13.45 22.21 -9.42
C GLY A 216 -13.91 23.36 -10.30
N ASN A 217 -14.46 24.43 -9.72
CA ASN A 217 -14.88 25.61 -10.49
C ASN A 217 -13.69 26.38 -11.09
N ALA A 218 -12.55 26.41 -10.40
CA ALA A 218 -11.35 27.10 -10.90
C ALA A 218 -10.62 26.34 -12.02
N THR A 219 -10.62 25.01 -11.96
CA THR A 219 -9.82 24.16 -12.87
C THR A 219 -10.64 23.48 -13.96
N GLY A 220 -11.93 23.24 -13.72
CA GLY A 220 -12.82 22.54 -14.64
C GLY A 220 -12.28 21.16 -15.03
N GLN A 221 -12.29 20.87 -16.33
CA GLN A 221 -11.81 19.61 -16.90
C GLN A 221 -10.30 19.40 -16.69
N PHE A 222 -9.51 20.48 -16.54
CA PHE A 222 -8.07 20.38 -16.30
C PHE A 222 -7.74 19.74 -14.94
N TYR A 223 -8.70 19.66 -14.03
CA TYR A 223 -8.54 18.96 -12.74
C TYR A 223 -8.04 17.51 -12.91
N ALA A 224 -8.45 16.84 -13.99
CA ALA A 224 -7.99 15.52 -14.36
C ALA A 224 -6.46 15.36 -14.35
N PHE A 225 -5.76 16.34 -14.92
CA PHE A 225 -4.31 16.36 -14.96
C PHE A 225 -3.69 16.64 -13.59
N MET A 226 -4.37 17.43 -12.75
CA MET A 226 -3.90 17.81 -11.42
C MET A 226 -4.12 16.71 -10.37
N SER A 227 -5.09 15.82 -10.58
CA SER A 227 -5.46 14.76 -9.64
C SER A 227 -4.27 13.93 -9.10
N PRO A 228 -3.33 13.40 -9.92
CA PRO A 228 -2.21 12.62 -9.41
C PRO A 228 -1.23 13.44 -8.54
N PHE A 229 -1.15 14.76 -8.73
CA PHE A 229 -0.28 15.63 -7.92
C PHE A 229 -0.79 15.78 -6.48
N ILE A 230 -2.12 15.75 -6.28
CA ILE A 230 -2.71 15.68 -4.93
C ILE A 230 -2.34 14.35 -4.27
N GLY A 231 -2.31 13.26 -5.05
CA GLY A 231 -1.84 11.95 -4.61
C GLY A 231 -0.38 12.02 -4.13
N VAL A 232 0.49 12.60 -4.97
CA VAL A 232 1.91 12.82 -4.66
C VAL A 232 2.07 13.62 -3.37
N LEU A 233 1.33 14.73 -3.23
CA LEU A 233 1.38 15.59 -2.05
C LEU A 233 1.00 14.81 -0.78
N GLY A 234 -0.10 14.06 -0.81
CA GLY A 234 -0.54 13.29 0.34
C GLY A 234 0.45 12.19 0.73
N ALA A 235 1.06 11.51 -0.25
CA ALA A 235 2.07 10.48 0.00
C ALA A 235 3.42 11.06 0.46
N PHE A 236 3.81 12.24 -0.05
CA PHE A 236 4.99 12.97 0.43
C PHE A 236 4.87 13.29 1.92
N MET A 237 3.70 13.81 2.35
CA MET A 237 3.43 14.18 3.73
C MET A 237 3.33 12.98 4.68
N THR A 238 2.73 11.88 4.21
CA THR A 238 2.37 10.74 5.07
C THR A 238 3.29 9.53 4.95
N GLY A 239 4.06 9.43 3.87
CA GLY A 239 4.87 8.26 3.53
C GLY A 239 4.08 6.99 3.18
N SER A 240 2.76 7.12 2.94
CA SER A 240 1.89 5.97 2.70
C SER A 240 0.85 6.26 1.63
N ASN A 241 0.75 5.35 0.65
CA ASN A 241 -0.29 5.41 -0.37
C ASN A 241 -1.69 5.32 0.26
N THR A 242 -1.88 4.39 1.21
CA THR A 242 -3.15 4.21 1.92
C THR A 242 -3.55 5.47 2.69
N ALA A 243 -2.59 6.08 3.40
CA ALA A 243 -2.82 7.30 4.16
C ALA A 243 -3.23 8.48 3.25
N SER A 244 -2.54 8.67 2.13
CA SER A 244 -2.89 9.67 1.12
C SER A 244 -4.31 9.47 0.58
N ASN A 245 -4.68 8.23 0.25
CA ASN A 245 -6.00 7.91 -0.26
C ASN A 245 -7.09 8.15 0.80
N ILE A 246 -6.86 7.80 2.07
CA ILE A 246 -7.80 8.09 3.17
C ILE A 246 -8.05 9.60 3.26
N LEU A 247 -7.00 10.41 3.22
CA LEU A 247 -7.11 11.86 3.37
C LEU A 247 -7.86 12.53 2.22
N PHE A 248 -7.55 12.16 0.98
CA PHE A 248 -7.93 12.97 -0.19
C PHE A 248 -8.96 12.33 -1.12
N SER A 249 -9.28 11.04 -0.99
CA SER A 249 -10.22 10.38 -1.93
C SER A 249 -11.61 11.00 -1.89
N ASN A 250 -12.11 11.42 -0.73
CA ASN A 250 -13.43 12.06 -0.66
C ASN A 250 -13.44 13.44 -1.34
N PHE A 251 -12.39 14.24 -1.13
CA PHE A 251 -12.20 15.50 -1.85
C PHE A 251 -12.10 15.29 -3.37
N GLN A 252 -11.29 14.32 -3.83
CA GLN A 252 -11.13 13.96 -5.24
C GLN A 252 -12.45 13.50 -5.87
N GLN A 253 -13.18 12.63 -5.17
CA GLN A 253 -14.49 12.14 -5.60
C GLN A 253 -15.50 13.28 -5.75
N THR A 254 -15.55 14.19 -4.77
CA THR A 254 -16.46 15.34 -4.80
C THR A 254 -16.07 16.32 -5.90
N THR A 255 -14.77 16.55 -6.10
CA THR A 255 -14.29 17.44 -7.18
C THR A 255 -14.62 16.87 -8.55
N ALA A 256 -14.49 15.55 -8.73
CA ALA A 256 -14.90 14.88 -9.96
C ALA A 256 -16.41 15.05 -10.22
N GLN A 257 -17.25 14.96 -9.19
CA GLN A 257 -18.70 15.20 -9.32
C GLN A 257 -19.01 16.64 -9.73
N VAL A 258 -18.38 17.64 -9.09
CA VAL A 258 -18.57 19.06 -9.41
C VAL A 258 -18.15 19.38 -10.85
N THR A 259 -17.06 18.78 -11.32
CA THR A 259 -16.50 19.02 -12.65
C THR A 259 -17.12 18.15 -13.76
N GLY A 260 -17.98 17.18 -13.40
CA GLY A 260 -18.54 16.21 -14.33
C GLY A 260 -17.53 15.17 -14.84
N LEU A 261 -16.39 15.00 -14.16
CA LEU A 261 -15.33 14.06 -14.51
C LEU A 261 -15.66 12.63 -14.04
N ASN A 262 -15.08 11.63 -14.71
CA ASN A 262 -15.21 10.24 -14.28
C ASN A 262 -14.54 10.02 -12.91
N GLN A 263 -15.33 9.72 -11.87
CA GLN A 263 -14.83 9.52 -10.51
C GLN A 263 -13.78 8.41 -10.41
N ALA A 264 -13.95 7.31 -11.14
CA ALA A 264 -13.00 6.19 -11.10
C ALA A 264 -11.65 6.58 -11.70
N ALA A 265 -11.64 7.34 -12.80
CA ALA A 265 -10.42 7.84 -13.42
C ALA A 265 -9.65 8.78 -12.48
N ILE A 266 -10.37 9.71 -11.82
CA ILE A 266 -9.78 10.66 -10.85
C ILE A 266 -9.24 9.93 -9.61
N LEU A 267 -9.99 8.98 -9.04
CA LEU A 267 -9.51 8.19 -7.91
C LEU A 267 -8.34 7.27 -8.28
N GLY A 268 -8.34 6.74 -9.51
CA GLY A 268 -7.23 6.01 -10.09
C GLY A 268 -5.97 6.87 -10.22
N ALA A 269 -6.11 8.10 -10.70
CA ALA A 269 -5.02 9.07 -10.80
C ALA A 269 -4.45 9.43 -9.42
N GLN A 270 -5.33 9.68 -8.44
CA GLN A 270 -4.95 9.95 -7.05
C GLN A 270 -4.10 8.81 -6.46
N THR A 271 -4.54 7.55 -6.58
CA THR A 271 -3.79 6.42 -5.99
C THR A 271 -2.48 6.15 -6.73
N ALA A 272 -2.44 6.32 -8.05
CA ALA A 272 -1.23 6.18 -8.84
C ALA A 272 -0.22 7.30 -8.51
N GLY A 273 -0.69 8.54 -8.36
CA GLY A 273 0.10 9.67 -7.91
C GLY A 273 0.63 9.48 -6.49
N ALA A 274 -0.17 8.94 -5.58
CA ALA A 274 0.26 8.61 -4.22
C ALA A 274 1.32 7.49 -4.19
N ALA A 275 1.24 6.50 -5.09
CA ALA A 275 2.33 5.54 -5.27
C ALA A 275 3.63 6.24 -5.72
N ALA A 276 3.55 7.18 -6.67
CA ALA A 276 4.70 7.97 -7.11
C ALA A 276 5.25 8.89 -6.01
N GLY A 277 4.40 9.49 -5.16
CA GLY A 277 4.84 10.38 -4.08
C GLY A 277 5.59 9.69 -2.94
N ASN A 278 5.44 8.37 -2.76
CA ASN A 278 6.16 7.65 -1.72
C ASN A 278 7.69 7.71 -1.90
N VAL A 279 8.20 7.86 -3.13
CA VAL A 279 9.64 7.90 -3.40
C VAL A 279 10.31 9.21 -2.96
N ILE A 280 9.52 10.24 -2.67
CA ILE A 280 10.00 11.55 -2.20
C ILE A 280 9.65 11.82 -0.74
N CYS A 281 8.97 10.89 -0.05
CA CYS A 281 8.68 11.04 1.37
C CYS A 281 10.00 11.11 2.17
N PRO A 282 10.19 12.11 3.04
CA PRO A 282 11.42 12.26 3.83
C PRO A 282 11.79 11.01 4.63
N GLY A 283 10.80 10.32 5.22
CA GLY A 283 11.02 9.09 5.98
C GLY A 283 11.54 7.94 5.13
N ASN A 284 11.02 7.79 3.90
CA ASN A 284 11.48 6.76 2.97
C ASN A 284 12.87 7.07 2.42
N VAL A 285 13.16 8.35 2.13
CA VAL A 285 14.48 8.78 1.69
C VAL A 285 15.52 8.54 2.79
N LEU A 286 15.22 8.92 4.04
CA LEU A 286 16.10 8.69 5.18
C LEU A 286 16.34 7.20 5.43
N LEU A 287 15.29 6.38 5.36
CA LEU A 287 15.45 4.92 5.49
C LEU A 287 16.32 4.36 4.35
N GLY A 288 16.14 4.87 3.13
CA GLY A 288 16.95 4.51 1.98
C GLY A 288 18.43 4.86 2.18
N THR A 289 18.74 6.11 2.54
CA THR A 289 20.12 6.58 2.72
C THR A 289 20.84 5.89 3.87
N THR A 290 20.13 5.65 4.99
CA THR A 290 20.67 4.87 6.13
C THR A 290 20.92 3.42 5.77
N THR A 291 19.99 2.77 5.07
CA THR A 291 20.17 1.39 4.59
C THR A 291 21.37 1.31 3.66
N VAL A 292 21.58 2.33 2.82
CA VAL A 292 22.68 2.39 1.86
C VAL A 292 24.01 2.98 2.32
N GLY A 293 24.10 3.36 3.60
CA GLY A 293 25.35 3.86 4.19
C GLY A 293 25.77 5.25 3.69
N ILE A 294 24.85 6.03 3.11
CA ILE A 294 25.09 7.39 2.58
C ILE A 294 24.29 8.44 3.37
N LEU A 295 24.24 8.30 4.69
CA LEU A 295 23.59 9.26 5.59
C LEU A 295 24.14 10.67 5.34
N GLY A 296 23.26 11.66 5.21
CA GLY A 296 23.62 13.04 4.88
C GLY A 296 23.51 13.39 3.39
N ALA A 297 23.34 12.38 2.51
CA ALA A 297 23.11 12.58 1.07
C ALA A 297 21.61 12.59 0.70
N GLU A 298 20.70 12.80 1.66
CA GLU A 298 19.25 12.78 1.43
C GLU A 298 18.81 13.80 0.39
N GLY A 299 19.45 14.99 0.38
CA GLY A 299 19.17 16.05 -0.58
C GLY A 299 19.49 15.64 -2.02
N ASP A 300 20.59 14.91 -2.22
CA ASP A 300 20.99 14.42 -3.54
C ASP A 300 20.04 13.34 -4.04
N VAL A 301 19.64 12.42 -3.16
CA VAL A 301 18.62 11.41 -3.47
C VAL A 301 17.29 12.09 -3.80
N LEU A 302 16.84 13.02 -2.96
CA LEU A 302 15.57 13.73 -3.14
C LEU A 302 15.54 14.54 -4.43
N ARG A 303 16.65 15.18 -4.82
CA ARG A 303 16.75 15.92 -6.09
C ARG A 303 16.46 15.01 -7.29
N VAL A 304 16.93 13.78 -7.27
CA VAL A 304 16.69 12.80 -8.34
C VAL A 304 15.28 12.23 -8.25
N THR A 305 14.84 11.78 -7.07
CA THR A 305 13.53 11.14 -6.90
C THR A 305 12.37 12.11 -7.11
N LEU A 306 12.56 13.41 -6.83
CA LEU A 306 11.56 14.45 -7.11
C LEU A 306 11.25 14.57 -8.60
N ILE A 307 12.28 14.55 -9.44
CA ILE A 307 12.11 14.59 -10.90
C ILE A 307 11.32 13.36 -11.36
N VAL A 308 11.63 12.18 -10.80
CA VAL A 308 10.91 10.94 -11.11
C VAL A 308 9.45 11.02 -10.66
N ALA A 309 9.17 11.46 -9.44
CA ALA A 309 7.81 11.55 -8.90
C ALA A 309 6.94 12.53 -9.70
N ILE A 310 7.47 13.72 -10.00
CA ILE A 310 6.77 14.74 -10.81
C ILE A 310 6.59 14.28 -12.25
N GLY A 311 7.61 13.63 -12.84
CA GLY A 311 7.52 13.05 -14.17
C GLY A 311 6.43 11.97 -14.27
N LEU A 312 6.37 11.05 -13.29
CA LEU A 312 5.34 10.03 -13.22
C LEU A 312 3.94 10.65 -13.05
N ALA A 313 3.77 11.61 -12.13
CA ALA A 313 2.49 12.30 -11.94
C ALA A 313 2.03 13.03 -13.22
N THR A 314 2.95 13.66 -13.94
CA THR A 314 2.68 14.31 -15.23
C THR A 314 2.19 13.31 -16.28
N VAL A 315 2.87 12.16 -16.41
CA VAL A 315 2.48 11.10 -17.35
C VAL A 315 1.11 10.53 -16.98
N ILE A 316 0.86 10.28 -15.68
CA ILE A 316 -0.44 9.81 -15.19
C ILE A 316 -1.53 10.84 -15.50
N GLY A 317 -1.28 12.13 -15.22
CA GLY A 317 -2.24 13.20 -15.47
C GLY A 317 -2.58 13.35 -16.95
N ALA A 318 -1.58 13.28 -17.81
CA ALA A 318 -1.77 13.30 -19.26
C ALA A 318 -2.55 12.08 -19.75
N ALA A 319 -2.22 10.88 -19.24
CA ALA A 319 -2.94 9.65 -19.58
C ALA A 319 -4.42 9.72 -19.14
N VAL A 320 -4.68 10.29 -17.96
CA VAL A 320 -6.06 10.46 -17.46
C VAL A 320 -6.83 11.41 -18.35
N ILE A 321 -6.28 12.57 -18.74
CA ILE A 321 -6.94 13.48 -19.71
C ILE A 321 -7.33 12.76 -21.00
N LEU A 322 -6.53 11.81 -21.49
CA LEU A 322 -6.83 11.08 -22.72
C LEU A 322 -7.94 10.02 -22.56
N LEU A 323 -8.24 9.62 -21.32
CA LEU A 323 -9.20 8.56 -21.00
C LEU A 323 -10.63 9.07 -20.72
N ILE A 324 -10.81 10.38 -20.55
CA ILE A 324 -12.07 11.06 -20.20
C ILE A 324 -12.42 12.13 -21.24
#